data_AF-A0A2W0FY15-F1
#
_entry.id   AF-A0A2W0FY15-F1
#
_cell.length_a   1.000
_cell.length_b   1.000
_cell.length_c   1.000
_cell.angle_alpha   90.00
_cell.angle_beta   90.00
_cell.angle_gamma   90.00
#
_symmetry.space_group_name_H-M   'P 1'
#
loop_
_entity.id
_entity.type
_entity.pdbx_description
1 polymer ?
#
loop_
_entity_poly.entity_id
_entity_poly.type
_entity_poly.pdbx_seq_one_letter_code
_entity_poly.pdbx_strand_id
1 'polypeptide(L)'
;MHRGAREAARAGVLLGELGVGLFDLFPKGEVRYPQQSSIFWQGEEYSPWPIKAEGFEMTGQGAQPMPTLSVGNVGGFITALVLYFEDLVGAKLIRQRTLGKYLDGQPEADPDEELPPDIWYVERKASENNETVQFELASALDFAGVQLPRRQIVANVCWWLSCGGYRGPYCGYNGGPVADENDVIVTDASKDKCGGRLSSCKLRFGQNNPLPYGSFPAAGLLRS
;
A
#
# COMPACT_ATOMS: atom_id res chain seq x y z
N MET A 1 7.81 -22.96 24.85
CA MET A 1 6.79 -23.77 24.14
C MET A 1 6.20 -22.91 23.03
N HIS A 2 6.82 -22.89 21.86
CA HIS A 2 6.26 -22.26 20.66
C HIS A 2 5.58 -23.36 19.84
N ARG A 3 4.24 -23.40 19.82
CA ARG A 3 3.48 -24.23 18.88
C ARG A 3 3.01 -23.32 17.74
N GLY A 4 3.53 -23.59 16.55
CA GLY A 4 3.24 -22.87 15.32
C GLY A 4 1.76 -22.87 15.00
N ALA A 5 1.24 -21.68 14.67
CA ALA A 5 -0.02 -21.53 13.99
C ALA A 5 0.17 -22.02 12.55
N ARG A 6 -0.48 -23.13 12.22
CA ARG A 6 -0.61 -23.58 10.84
C ARG A 6 -1.68 -22.70 10.19
N GLU A 7 -1.23 -21.74 9.40
CA GLU A 7 -2.07 -20.99 8.46
C GLU A 7 -2.78 -21.97 7.53
N ALA A 8 -4.09 -21.79 7.37
CA ALA A 8 -4.87 -22.47 6.36
C ALA A 8 -5.69 -21.40 5.63
N ALA A 9 -5.09 -20.80 4.60
CA ALA A 9 -5.77 -19.94 3.64
C ALA A 9 -6.62 -20.82 2.70
N ARG A 10 -7.89 -20.45 2.50
CA ARG A 10 -8.81 -21.13 1.58
C ARG A 10 -9.81 -20.12 1.06
N ALA A 11 -9.94 -19.97 -0.24
CA ALA A 11 -10.61 -18.82 -0.84
C ALA A 11 -11.38 -19.17 -2.13
N GLY A 12 -12.24 -18.25 -2.58
CA GLY A 12 -12.98 -18.30 -3.85
C GLY A 12 -12.34 -17.43 -4.93
N VAL A 13 -12.57 -17.75 -6.21
CA VAL A 13 -12.05 -17.00 -7.37
C VAL A 13 -13.14 -16.80 -8.42
N LEU A 14 -13.21 -15.58 -8.93
CA LEU A 14 -13.73 -15.25 -10.25
C LEU A 14 -12.57 -14.68 -11.08
N LEU A 15 -12.46 -15.06 -12.36
CA LEU A 15 -11.49 -14.46 -13.29
C LEU A 15 -12.20 -13.71 -14.42
N GLY A 16 -11.73 -12.49 -14.67
CA GLY A 16 -12.24 -11.56 -15.69
C GLY A 16 -12.37 -10.14 -15.11
N GLU A 17 -12.56 -9.14 -15.98
CA GLU A 17 -12.39 -7.68 -15.79
C GLU A 17 -13.21 -6.97 -14.68
N LEU A 18 -13.63 -7.64 -13.61
CA LEU A 18 -14.42 -7.07 -12.51
C LEU A 18 -13.68 -7.30 -11.19
N GLY A 19 -13.60 -6.25 -10.36
CA GLY A 19 -12.74 -6.16 -9.17
C GLY A 19 -12.69 -7.43 -8.29
N VAL A 20 -11.47 -7.91 -8.01
CA VAL A 20 -11.22 -9.23 -7.41
C VAL A 20 -10.64 -9.11 -6.00
N GLY A 21 -11.31 -9.71 -5.01
CA GLY A 21 -10.85 -9.88 -3.62
C GLY A 21 -10.65 -11.37 -3.25
N LEU A 22 -9.48 -11.72 -2.72
CA LEU A 22 -9.11 -12.99 -2.10
C LEU A 22 -9.65 -12.97 -0.65
N PHE A 23 -10.70 -13.73 -0.35
CA PHE A 23 -11.30 -13.75 1.00
C PHE A 23 -10.64 -14.77 1.93
N ASP A 24 -9.99 -14.29 3.01
CA ASP A 24 -9.65 -15.16 4.13
C ASP A 24 -10.62 -15.00 5.29
N LEU A 25 -11.24 -16.12 5.68
CA LEU A 25 -12.14 -16.21 6.82
C LEU A 25 -11.37 -16.65 8.07
N PHE A 26 -11.37 -15.83 9.11
CA PHE A 26 -10.85 -16.24 10.42
C PHE A 26 -11.94 -17.02 11.18
N PRO A 27 -11.68 -18.29 11.57
CA PRO A 27 -12.64 -19.03 12.36
C PRO A 27 -12.67 -18.51 13.81
N LYS A 28 -13.86 -18.29 14.36
CA LYS A 28 -14.07 -18.21 15.81
C LYS A 28 -15.03 -19.33 16.22
N GLY A 29 -14.53 -20.29 17.00
CA GLY A 29 -15.31 -21.41 17.53
C GLY A 29 -15.77 -22.37 16.45
N GLU A 30 -15.08 -23.52 16.34
CA GLU A 30 -15.50 -24.82 15.77
C GLU A 30 -16.42 -24.88 14.53
N VAL A 31 -16.58 -23.82 13.74
CA VAL A 31 -17.23 -23.86 12.44
C VAL A 31 -16.13 -23.87 11.39
N ARG A 32 -15.73 -25.07 10.99
CA ARG A 32 -15.02 -25.26 9.72
C ARG A 32 -16.05 -24.93 8.65
N TYR A 33 -15.82 -23.92 7.81
CA TYR A 33 -16.61 -23.72 6.60
C TYR A 33 -16.06 -24.68 5.53
N PRO A 34 -16.69 -25.85 5.26
CA PRO A 34 -16.42 -26.55 4.03
C PRO A 34 -16.91 -25.64 2.89
N GLN A 35 -15.99 -25.07 2.11
CA GLN A 35 -16.28 -24.23 0.94
C GLN A 35 -16.93 -25.04 -0.18
N GLN A 36 -18.15 -25.54 0.04
CA GLN A 36 -18.98 -26.17 -0.99
C GLN A 36 -20.07 -25.23 -1.51
N SER A 37 -20.26 -24.05 -0.91
CA SER A 37 -21.25 -23.06 -1.33
C SER A 37 -20.61 -21.68 -1.56
N SER A 38 -21.18 -20.92 -2.48
CA SER A 38 -20.83 -19.51 -2.70
C SER A 38 -20.99 -18.69 -1.42
N ILE A 39 -20.16 -17.67 -1.28
CA ILE A 39 -20.23 -16.67 -0.22
C ILE A 39 -20.78 -15.38 -0.83
N PHE A 40 -21.59 -14.64 -0.08
CA PHE A 40 -22.03 -13.30 -0.47
C PHE A 40 -21.38 -12.27 0.45
N TRP A 41 -20.79 -11.24 -0.14
CA TRP A 41 -20.18 -10.14 0.61
C TRP A 41 -20.34 -8.83 -0.15
N GLN A 42 -20.84 -7.79 0.53
CA GLN A 42 -21.12 -6.48 -0.06
C GLN A 42 -22.00 -6.57 -1.32
N GLY A 43 -22.89 -7.58 -1.38
CA GLY A 43 -23.76 -7.82 -2.53
C GLY A 43 -23.10 -8.56 -3.70
N GLU A 44 -21.83 -8.93 -3.61
CA GLU A 44 -21.11 -9.70 -4.63
C GLU A 44 -21.06 -11.19 -4.26
N GLU A 45 -21.20 -12.05 -5.28
CA GLU A 45 -21.11 -13.51 -5.10
C GLU A 45 -19.67 -14.01 -5.34
N TYR A 46 -19.14 -14.73 -4.36
CA TYR A 46 -17.82 -15.36 -4.40
C TYR A 46 -17.98 -16.87 -4.50
N SER A 47 -17.84 -17.40 -5.72
CA SER A 47 -17.87 -18.85 -5.97
C SER A 47 -16.59 -19.54 -5.47
N PRO A 48 -16.70 -20.77 -4.92
CA PRO A 48 -15.53 -21.51 -4.48
C PRO A 48 -14.66 -21.89 -5.70
N TRP A 49 -13.36 -21.61 -5.62
CA TRP A 49 -12.39 -22.04 -6.61
C TRP A 49 -11.18 -22.65 -5.91
N PRO A 50 -10.54 -23.70 -6.46
CA PRO A 50 -9.34 -24.25 -5.87
C PRO A 50 -8.19 -23.24 -5.90
N ILE A 51 -7.96 -22.54 -4.79
CA ILE A 51 -6.80 -21.69 -4.59
C ILE A 51 -6.06 -21.97 -3.30
N LYS A 52 -4.75 -21.77 -3.36
CA LYS A 52 -3.83 -21.87 -2.23
C LYS A 52 -2.93 -20.64 -2.26
N ALA A 53 -2.94 -19.87 -1.17
CA ALA A 53 -2.18 -18.65 -1.04
C ALA A 53 -1.23 -18.80 0.16
N GLU A 54 0.08 -18.58 -0.03
CA GLU A 54 1.11 -18.74 1.00
C GLU A 54 2.08 -17.56 0.99
N GLY A 55 2.69 -17.24 2.14
CA GLY A 55 3.73 -16.21 2.23
C GLY A 55 3.23 -14.76 2.34
N PHE A 56 1.97 -14.54 2.76
CA PHE A 56 1.40 -13.20 2.99
C PHE A 56 1.80 -12.61 4.35
N GLU A 57 3.06 -12.78 4.75
CA GLU A 57 3.55 -12.25 6.02
C GLU A 57 3.61 -10.72 5.98
N MET A 58 3.30 -10.02 7.07
CA MET A 58 3.60 -8.59 7.18
C MET A 58 4.91 -8.44 7.95
N THR A 59 6.01 -8.28 7.23
CA THR A 59 7.32 -8.06 7.84
C THR A 59 7.56 -6.56 8.07
N GLY A 60 7.93 -6.20 9.31
CA GLY A 60 8.38 -4.84 9.65
C GLY A 60 9.86 -4.59 9.32
N GLN A 61 10.58 -5.59 8.78
CA GLN A 61 12.03 -5.55 8.57
C GLN A 61 12.39 -5.87 7.11
N GLY A 62 12.84 -4.85 6.39
CA GLY A 62 13.74 -4.94 5.24
C GLY A 62 13.16 -5.51 3.94
N ALA A 63 12.90 -6.81 3.89
CA ALA A 63 12.45 -7.48 2.68
C ALA A 63 10.93 -7.60 2.67
N GLN A 64 10.30 -7.06 1.62
CA GLN A 64 8.90 -7.34 1.36
C GLN A 64 8.73 -8.83 1.03
N PRO A 65 7.67 -9.47 1.53
CA PRO A 65 7.39 -10.86 1.18
C PRO A 65 7.00 -10.96 -0.29
N MET A 66 7.39 -12.07 -0.92
CA MET A 66 6.89 -12.46 -2.23
C MET A 66 5.91 -13.62 -2.07
N PRO A 67 4.62 -13.34 -1.76
CA PRO A 67 3.64 -14.40 -1.60
C PRO A 67 3.45 -15.17 -2.90
N THR A 68 3.02 -16.41 -2.75
CA THR A 68 2.76 -17.31 -3.85
C THR A 68 1.29 -17.68 -3.88
N LEU A 69 0.68 -17.56 -5.07
CA LEU A 69 -0.71 -17.92 -5.32
C LEU A 69 -0.76 -19.10 -6.30
N SER A 70 -1.24 -20.25 -5.85
CA SER A 70 -1.57 -21.39 -6.70
C SER A 70 -3.06 -21.42 -6.99
N VAL A 71 -3.41 -21.43 -8.27
CA VAL A 71 -4.79 -21.46 -8.77
C VAL A 71 -5.02 -22.73 -9.56
N GLY A 72 -6.11 -23.45 -9.27
CA GLY A 72 -6.48 -24.65 -10.01
C GLY A 72 -6.87 -24.31 -11.45
N ASN A 73 -6.33 -25.07 -12.40
CA ASN A 73 -6.51 -24.88 -13.83
C ASN A 73 -7.72 -25.70 -14.35
N VAL A 74 -8.88 -25.48 -13.73
CA VAL A 74 -10.10 -26.24 -14.07
C VAL A 74 -10.47 -25.98 -15.54
N GLY A 75 -10.42 -27.02 -16.36
CA GLY A 75 -10.75 -26.94 -17.78
C GLY A 75 -9.78 -26.11 -18.63
N GLY A 76 -8.56 -25.82 -18.15
CA GLY A 76 -7.56 -25.04 -18.90
C GLY A 76 -7.84 -23.53 -18.94
N PHE A 77 -8.82 -23.05 -18.15
CA PHE A 77 -9.26 -21.66 -18.19
C PHE A 77 -8.17 -20.67 -17.76
N ILE A 78 -7.39 -20.99 -16.72
CA ILE A 78 -6.31 -20.13 -16.24
C ILE A 78 -5.20 -20.04 -17.29
N THR A 79 -4.83 -21.18 -17.89
CA THR A 79 -3.88 -21.22 -19.00
C THR A 79 -4.33 -20.34 -20.17
N ALA A 80 -5.61 -20.38 -20.53
CA ALA A 80 -6.14 -19.52 -21.60
C ALA A 80 -6.01 -18.02 -21.26
N LEU A 81 -6.25 -17.63 -20.01
CA LEU A 81 -6.08 -16.25 -19.55
C LEU A 81 -4.62 -15.82 -19.53
N VAL A 82 -3.73 -16.70 -19.06
CA VAL A 82 -2.27 -16.49 -19.07
C VAL A 82 -1.76 -16.29 -20.51
N LEU A 83 -2.25 -17.07 -21.47
CA LEU A 83 -1.89 -16.90 -22.89
C LEU A 83 -2.45 -15.61 -23.50
N TYR A 84 -3.65 -15.19 -23.09
CA TYR A 84 -4.31 -14.00 -23.64
C TYR A 84 -3.78 -12.70 -23.03
N PHE A 85 -3.43 -12.70 -21.74
CA PHE A 85 -3.04 -11.52 -20.97
C PHE A 85 -1.55 -11.53 -20.57
N GLU A 86 -0.68 -12.10 -21.41
CA GLU A 86 0.78 -12.07 -21.24
C GLU A 86 1.23 -12.48 -19.82
N ASP A 87 0.89 -13.70 -19.43
CA ASP A 87 1.15 -14.29 -18.11
C ASP A 87 0.49 -13.56 -16.92
N LEU A 88 -0.47 -12.67 -17.17
CA LEU A 88 -1.19 -11.86 -16.17
C LEU A 88 -0.25 -10.94 -15.37
N VAL A 89 0.93 -10.62 -15.90
CA VAL A 89 1.90 -9.75 -15.22
C VAL A 89 1.29 -8.35 -15.02
N GLY A 90 1.41 -7.83 -13.79
CA GLY A 90 0.81 -6.56 -13.38
C GLY A 90 -0.69 -6.66 -13.03
N ALA A 91 -1.30 -7.84 -13.13
CA ALA A 91 -2.68 -8.03 -12.68
C ALA A 91 -2.79 -7.76 -11.17
N LYS A 92 -3.83 -7.02 -10.78
CA LYS A 92 -4.09 -6.67 -9.38
C LYS A 92 -4.88 -7.77 -8.69
N LEU A 93 -4.34 -8.28 -7.60
CA LEU A 93 -5.00 -9.16 -6.67
C LEU A 93 -5.30 -8.39 -5.39
N ILE A 94 -6.57 -8.21 -5.05
CA ILE A 94 -6.95 -7.68 -3.74
C ILE A 94 -7.18 -8.89 -2.85
N ARG A 95 -6.86 -8.81 -1.56
CA ARG A 95 -7.20 -9.81 -0.54
C ARG A 95 -8.03 -9.13 0.53
N GLN A 96 -9.30 -9.50 0.56
CA GLN A 96 -10.27 -9.01 1.52
C GLN A 96 -10.34 -9.98 2.69
N ARG A 97 -10.55 -9.47 3.90
CA ARG A 97 -10.57 -10.34 5.08
C ARG A 97 -11.65 -9.85 6.02
N THR A 98 -12.56 -10.75 6.36
CA THR A 98 -13.63 -10.49 7.33
C THR A 98 -13.89 -11.74 8.16
N LEU A 99 -14.67 -11.59 9.22
CA LEU A 99 -15.16 -12.72 10.00
C LEU A 99 -16.40 -13.29 9.32
N GLY A 100 -16.53 -14.63 9.34
CA GLY A 100 -17.67 -15.30 8.69
C GLY A 100 -19.05 -14.86 9.19
N LYS A 101 -19.15 -14.29 10.39
CA LYS A 101 -20.41 -13.77 10.97
C LYS A 101 -20.90 -12.47 10.34
N TYR A 102 -20.00 -11.69 9.72
CA TYR A 102 -20.31 -10.43 9.07
C TYR A 102 -20.73 -10.64 7.61
N LEU A 103 -20.55 -11.84 7.06
CA LEU A 103 -20.95 -12.17 5.69
C LEU A 103 -22.46 -11.97 5.47
N ASP A 104 -22.82 -11.64 4.23
CA ASP A 104 -24.21 -11.44 3.85
C ASP A 104 -25.00 -12.75 4.08
N GLY A 105 -26.22 -12.61 4.60
CA GLY A 105 -27.07 -13.76 4.96
C GLY A 105 -26.85 -14.31 6.37
N GLN A 106 -25.94 -13.71 7.15
CA GLN A 106 -25.78 -14.01 8.58
C GLN A 106 -26.57 -13.03 9.48
N PRO A 107 -26.90 -13.42 10.72
CA PRO A 107 -27.63 -12.53 11.65
C PRO A 107 -26.86 -11.26 12.04
N GLU A 108 -25.53 -11.31 12.01
CA GLU A 108 -24.63 -10.20 12.32
C GLU A 108 -24.03 -9.60 11.03
N ALA A 109 -24.67 -9.76 9.87
CA ALA A 109 -24.14 -9.25 8.61
C ALA A 109 -23.87 -7.73 8.70
N ASP A 110 -22.62 -7.34 8.39
CA ASP A 110 -22.17 -5.95 8.44
C ASP A 110 -21.16 -5.72 7.31
N PRO A 111 -21.51 -4.93 6.27
CA PRO A 111 -20.64 -4.69 5.12
C PRO A 111 -19.42 -3.82 5.45
N ASP A 112 -19.43 -3.10 6.59
CA ASP A 112 -18.37 -2.18 7.01
C ASP A 112 -17.28 -2.89 7.84
N GLU A 113 -17.55 -4.10 8.35
CA GLU A 113 -16.63 -4.88 9.16
C GLU A 113 -15.64 -5.69 8.28
N GLU A 114 -14.73 -4.97 7.62
CA GLU A 114 -13.61 -5.53 6.86
C GLU A 114 -12.26 -5.14 7.48
N LEU A 115 -11.29 -6.07 7.49
CA LEU A 115 -9.90 -5.71 7.73
C LEU A 115 -9.35 -4.94 6.52
N PRO A 116 -8.32 -4.09 6.71
CA PRO A 116 -7.69 -3.41 5.58
C PRO A 116 -7.33 -4.40 4.47
N PRO A 117 -7.77 -4.15 3.21
CA PRO A 117 -7.54 -5.06 2.12
C PRO A 117 -6.06 -5.07 1.75
N ASP A 118 -5.48 -6.26 1.59
CA ASP A 118 -4.10 -6.38 1.12
C ASP A 118 -4.11 -6.29 -0.42
N ILE A 119 -3.29 -5.41 -1.00
CA ILE A 119 -3.22 -5.24 -2.46
C ILE A 119 -1.89 -5.79 -2.95
N TRP A 120 -1.97 -6.74 -3.87
CA TRP A 120 -0.85 -7.43 -4.48
C TRP A 120 -0.93 -7.32 -6.00
N TYR A 121 0.22 -7.46 -6.64
CA TYR A 121 0.36 -7.48 -8.08
C TYR A 121 1.05 -8.76 -8.50
N VAL A 122 0.61 -9.35 -9.61
CA VAL A 122 1.31 -10.50 -10.20
C VAL A 122 2.64 -10.02 -10.78
N GLU A 123 3.74 -10.49 -10.21
CA GLU A 123 5.09 -10.21 -10.71
C GLU A 123 5.40 -11.11 -11.90
N ARG A 124 5.16 -12.42 -11.73
CA ARG A 124 5.42 -13.42 -12.77
C ARG A 124 4.67 -14.72 -12.52
N LYS A 125 4.52 -15.50 -13.59
CA LYS A 125 4.18 -16.92 -13.51
C LYS A 125 5.38 -17.73 -13.03
N ALA A 126 5.21 -18.47 -11.94
CA ALA A 126 6.25 -19.31 -11.35
C ALA A 126 6.27 -20.72 -11.96
N SER A 127 5.09 -21.34 -12.11
CA SER A 127 4.94 -22.66 -12.72
C SER A 127 3.55 -22.85 -13.32
N GLU A 128 3.43 -23.76 -14.28
CA GLU A 128 2.17 -24.07 -14.95
C GLU A 128 2.06 -25.56 -15.24
N ASN A 129 0.93 -26.14 -14.81
CA ASN A 129 0.60 -27.55 -14.94
C ASN A 129 -0.85 -27.67 -15.45
N ASN A 130 -1.24 -28.86 -15.93
CA ASN A 130 -2.62 -29.12 -16.34
C ASN A 130 -3.64 -28.95 -15.20
N GLU A 131 -3.21 -29.08 -13.95
CA GLU A 131 -4.09 -28.99 -12.78
C GLU A 131 -3.99 -27.66 -12.03
N THR A 132 -2.84 -26.97 -12.11
CA THR A 132 -2.55 -25.79 -11.28
C THR A 132 -1.62 -24.82 -12.01
N VAL A 133 -1.88 -23.52 -11.87
CA VAL A 133 -0.99 -22.44 -12.29
C VAL A 133 -0.54 -21.67 -11.05
N GLN A 134 0.75 -21.36 -10.95
CA GLN A 134 1.33 -20.70 -9.79
C GLN A 134 1.89 -19.34 -10.17
N PHE A 135 1.56 -18.33 -9.37
CA PHE A 135 1.99 -16.95 -9.54
C PHE A 135 2.81 -16.50 -8.33
N GLU A 136 3.87 -15.75 -8.61
CA GLU A 136 4.56 -14.95 -7.61
C GLU A 136 3.96 -13.55 -7.61
N LEU A 137 3.69 -13.06 -6.40
CA LEU A 137 3.07 -11.77 -6.16
C LEU A 137 4.09 -10.83 -5.53
N ALA A 138 3.95 -9.54 -5.81
CA ALA A 138 4.73 -8.49 -5.18
C ALA A 138 3.82 -7.36 -4.69
N SER A 139 4.30 -6.63 -3.68
CA SER A 139 3.59 -5.48 -3.12
C SER A 139 3.69 -4.29 -4.05
N ALA A 140 2.70 -3.39 -4.01
CA ALA A 140 2.77 -2.10 -4.72
C ALA A 140 4.04 -1.29 -4.39
N LEU A 141 4.61 -1.52 -3.20
CA LEU A 141 5.83 -0.87 -2.73
C LEU A 141 7.07 -1.32 -3.51
N ASP A 142 7.10 -2.56 -3.99
CA ASP A 142 8.24 -3.12 -4.73
C ASP A 142 8.27 -2.64 -6.18
N PHE A 143 7.09 -2.41 -6.79
CA PHE A 143 6.97 -1.97 -8.18
C PHE A 143 7.37 -0.51 -8.44
N ALA A 144 7.42 0.34 -7.42
CA ALA A 144 7.47 1.79 -7.64
C ALA A 144 8.81 2.48 -7.34
N GLY A 145 9.86 1.76 -6.90
CA GLY A 145 11.11 2.40 -6.47
C GLY A 145 10.91 3.45 -5.36
N VAL A 146 9.77 3.40 -4.67
CA VAL A 146 9.38 4.34 -3.62
C VAL A 146 9.96 3.85 -2.31
N GLN A 147 11.05 4.47 -1.87
CA GLN A 147 11.59 4.22 -0.54
C GLN A 147 10.70 4.85 0.54
N LEU A 148 10.24 4.01 1.47
CA LEU A 148 9.76 4.48 2.77
C LEU A 148 10.97 4.72 3.68
N PRO A 149 11.01 5.81 4.46
CA PRO A 149 9.98 6.84 4.65
C PRO A 149 10.00 7.90 3.54
N ARG A 150 8.83 8.33 3.07
CA ARG A 150 8.70 9.42 2.07
C ARG A 150 9.39 10.72 2.50
N ARG A 151 9.53 10.96 3.81
CA ARG A 151 10.22 12.11 4.40
C ARG A 151 11.58 11.67 4.95
N GLN A 152 12.64 12.05 4.27
CA GLN A 152 14.00 11.88 4.78
C GLN A 152 14.31 12.95 5.84
N ILE A 153 15.10 12.58 6.85
CA ILE A 153 15.65 13.53 7.82
C ILE A 153 16.75 14.31 7.10
N VAL A 154 16.40 15.49 6.60
CA VAL A 154 17.35 16.45 6.02
C VAL A 154 17.68 17.48 7.11
N ALA A 155 18.92 17.98 7.13
CA ALA A 155 19.34 19.01 8.09
C ALA A 155 19.24 20.43 7.52
N ASN A 156 19.73 20.59 6.28
CA ASN A 156 20.11 21.91 5.77
C ASN A 156 19.08 22.56 4.83
N VAL A 157 18.04 21.81 4.43
CA VAL A 157 17.02 22.30 3.49
C VAL A 157 15.63 21.96 4.01
N CYS A 158 14.74 22.95 4.00
CA CYS A 158 13.34 22.84 4.38
C CYS A 158 12.58 21.91 3.44
N TRP A 159 12.03 20.81 3.97
CA TRP A 159 11.25 19.85 3.20
C TRP A 159 10.00 20.44 2.52
N TRP A 160 9.44 21.52 3.07
CA TRP A 160 8.24 22.16 2.51
C TRP A 160 8.45 22.64 1.08
N LEU A 161 9.67 23.02 0.69
CA LEU A 161 9.98 23.38 -0.69
C LEU A 161 9.74 22.22 -1.66
N SER A 162 9.99 20.98 -1.23
CA SER A 162 9.85 19.78 -2.06
C SER A 162 8.43 19.22 -2.09
N CYS A 163 7.60 19.47 -1.07
CA CYS A 163 6.26 18.87 -0.99
C CYS A 163 5.09 19.84 -1.28
N GLY A 164 5.32 21.15 -1.31
CA GLY A 164 4.26 22.13 -1.64
C GLY A 164 4.70 23.59 -1.75
N GLY A 165 6.00 23.87 -1.71
CA GLY A 165 6.54 25.23 -1.74
C GLY A 165 6.34 25.99 -0.42
N TYR A 166 7.04 27.12 -0.30
CA TYR A 166 6.99 27.95 0.91
C TYR A 166 5.67 28.74 1.06
N ARG A 167 4.96 28.99 -0.05
CA ARG A 167 3.61 29.60 -0.06
C ARG A 167 2.48 28.58 -0.01
N GLY A 168 2.81 27.28 0.02
CA GLY A 168 1.83 26.20 0.08
C GLY A 168 1.27 25.98 1.49
N PRO A 169 0.29 25.07 1.61
CA PRO A 169 -0.42 24.80 2.86
C PRO A 169 0.48 24.28 4.00
N TYR A 170 1.68 23.78 3.68
CA TYR A 170 2.62 23.24 4.66
C TYR A 170 3.42 24.33 5.38
N CYS A 171 4.15 25.16 4.62
CA CYS A 171 4.95 26.24 5.21
C CYS A 171 4.06 27.43 5.60
N GLY A 172 2.93 27.64 4.92
CA GLY A 172 1.92 28.64 5.28
C GLY A 172 2.33 30.09 5.10
N TYR A 173 3.41 30.39 4.36
CA TYR A 173 3.83 31.77 4.15
C TYR A 173 2.92 32.50 3.14
N ASN A 174 2.04 33.36 3.66
CA ASN A 174 1.11 34.16 2.85
C ASN A 174 1.47 35.66 2.79
N GLY A 175 2.66 36.05 3.27
CA GLY A 175 3.12 37.44 3.27
C GLY A 175 3.58 37.94 1.88
N GLY A 176 3.99 39.21 1.82
CA GLY A 176 4.55 39.82 0.60
C GLY A 176 5.90 39.22 0.16
N PRO A 177 6.54 39.75 -0.87
CA PRO A 177 7.90 39.36 -1.23
C PRO A 177 8.90 39.75 -0.14
N VAL A 178 9.88 38.88 0.14
CA VAL A 178 10.87 39.08 1.19
C VAL A 178 12.28 38.99 0.64
N ALA A 179 12.63 37.89 -0.01
CA ALA A 179 14.00 37.63 -0.43
C ALA A 179 14.07 36.60 -1.56
N ASP A 180 15.15 36.63 -2.33
CA ASP A 180 15.47 35.60 -3.32
C ASP A 180 16.02 34.31 -2.68
N GLU A 181 16.37 33.34 -3.52
CA GLU A 181 16.92 32.03 -3.10
C GLU A 181 18.20 32.16 -2.26
N ASN A 182 18.93 33.26 -2.41
CA ASN A 182 20.18 33.54 -1.69
C ASN A 182 19.99 34.35 -0.41
N ASP A 183 18.75 34.55 0.04
CA ASP A 183 18.40 35.41 1.18
C ASP A 183 18.72 36.91 0.95
N VAL A 184 18.84 37.36 -0.32
CA VAL A 184 18.95 38.78 -0.65
C VAL A 184 17.56 39.39 -0.68
N ILE A 185 17.36 40.51 0.03
CA ILE A 185 16.04 41.15 0.15
C ILE A 185 15.55 41.63 -1.22
N VAL A 186 14.32 41.26 -1.56
CA VAL A 186 13.68 41.64 -2.82
C VAL A 186 12.24 42.08 -2.58
N THR A 187 11.84 43.15 -3.27
CA THR A 187 10.48 43.73 -3.23
C THR A 187 9.61 43.29 -4.41
N ASP A 188 10.20 42.67 -5.42
CA ASP A 188 9.53 42.14 -6.61
C ASP A 188 9.01 40.72 -6.35
N ALA A 189 7.70 40.53 -6.45
CA ALA A 189 7.04 39.25 -6.23
C ALA A 189 7.52 38.14 -7.18
N SER A 190 7.95 38.48 -8.40
CA SER A 190 8.43 37.50 -9.39
C SER A 190 9.77 36.87 -9.03
N LYS A 191 10.56 37.56 -8.20
CA LYS A 191 11.91 37.16 -7.77
C LYS A 191 11.94 36.58 -6.35
N ASP A 192 10.84 36.66 -5.62
CA ASP A 192 10.74 36.14 -4.26
C ASP A 192 10.72 34.60 -4.26
N LYS A 193 11.80 34.03 -3.73
CA LYS A 193 12.00 32.58 -3.60
C LYS A 193 12.52 32.29 -2.21
N CYS A 194 11.99 31.28 -1.55
CA CYS A 194 12.54 30.86 -0.27
C CYS A 194 13.79 30.01 -0.50
N GLY A 195 14.93 30.43 0.07
CA GLY A 195 16.19 29.68 0.03
C GLY A 195 16.22 28.41 0.88
N GLY A 196 15.12 28.06 1.56
CA GLY A 196 14.96 26.78 2.27
C GLY A 196 15.77 26.61 3.54
N ARG A 197 16.48 27.65 4.01
CA ARG A 197 17.32 27.62 5.20
C ARG A 197 16.57 28.16 6.41
N LEU A 198 17.09 27.89 7.61
CA LEU A 198 16.55 28.47 8.85
C LEU A 198 16.60 30.01 8.81
N SER A 199 17.65 30.59 8.21
CA SER A 199 17.77 32.04 7.94
C SER A 199 16.63 32.54 7.07
N SER A 200 16.32 31.83 5.97
CA SER A 200 15.22 32.16 5.06
C SER A 200 13.86 32.16 5.76
N CYS A 201 13.64 31.23 6.69
CA CYS A 201 12.44 31.19 7.53
C CYS A 201 12.37 32.37 8.50
N LYS A 202 13.50 32.74 9.12
CA LYS A 202 13.59 33.89 10.04
C LYS A 202 13.27 35.21 9.36
N LEU A 203 13.68 35.38 8.10
CA LEU A 203 13.32 36.56 7.30
C LEU A 203 11.81 36.69 7.06
N ARG A 204 11.10 35.55 6.96
CA ARG A 204 9.67 35.51 6.62
C ARG A 204 8.75 35.53 7.83
N PHE A 205 9.11 34.81 8.89
CA PHE A 205 8.27 34.63 10.07
C PHE A 205 8.79 35.41 11.30
N GLY A 206 9.96 36.04 11.20
CA GLY A 206 10.62 36.75 12.28
C GLY A 206 11.57 35.87 13.08
N GLN A 207 12.68 36.46 13.54
CA GLN A 207 13.77 35.74 14.22
C GLN A 207 13.35 35.02 15.51
N ASN A 208 12.41 35.61 16.25
CA ASN A 208 12.05 35.20 17.62
C ASN A 208 10.71 34.47 17.69
N ASN A 209 10.08 34.20 16.55
CA ASN A 209 8.80 33.50 16.49
C ASN A 209 9.00 32.00 16.24
N PRO A 210 8.02 31.15 16.61
CA PRO A 210 8.00 29.75 16.19
C PRO A 210 8.07 29.66 14.67
N LEU A 211 9.13 29.04 14.15
CA LEU A 211 9.36 28.93 12.72
C LEU A 211 8.73 27.63 12.20
N PRO A 212 7.85 27.67 11.18
CA PRO A 212 7.32 26.46 10.54
C PRO A 212 8.37 25.83 9.61
N TYR A 213 9.54 25.46 10.15
CA TYR A 213 10.64 24.86 9.40
C TYR A 213 10.41 23.36 9.22
N GLY A 214 10.33 22.92 7.96
CA GLY A 214 9.98 21.55 7.61
C GLY A 214 11.10 20.52 7.74
N SER A 215 12.20 20.84 8.41
CA SER A 215 13.43 20.05 8.39
C SER A 215 14.08 20.03 9.78
N PHE A 216 15.16 19.26 9.95
CA PHE A 216 15.73 18.94 11.25
C PHE A 216 17.12 19.59 11.41
N PRO A 217 17.22 20.89 11.78
CA PRO A 217 18.48 21.62 11.76
C PRO A 217 19.52 21.03 12.73
N ALA A 218 19.08 20.35 13.79
CA ALA A 218 19.95 19.68 14.75
C ALA A 218 20.49 18.32 14.26
N ALA A 219 19.89 17.71 13.23
CA ALA A 219 20.31 16.41 12.73
C ALA A 219 21.75 16.43 12.18
N GLY A 220 22.20 17.57 11.65
CA GLY A 220 23.59 17.75 11.17
C GLY A 220 24.63 18.04 12.25
N LEU A 221 24.22 18.23 13.52
CA LEU A 221 25.14 18.48 14.64
C LEU A 221 25.75 17.19 15.21
N LEU A 222 25.09 16.05 14.99
CA LEU A 222 25.62 14.74 15.32
C LEU A 222 26.59 14.30 14.22
N ARG A 223 27.89 14.56 14.40
CA ARG A 223 28.94 13.90 13.63
C ARG A 223 29.13 12.51 14.22
N SER A 224 28.72 11.47 13.50
CA SER A 224 29.20 10.10 13.71
C SER A 224 30.55 9.91 13.04
#